data_AF-A0A3D4CUJ5-F1
#
_entry.id   AF-A0A3D4CUJ5-F1
#
_cell.length_a   1.000
_cell.length_b   1.000
_cell.length_c   1.000
_cell.angle_alpha   90.00
_cell.angle_beta   90.00
_cell.angle_gamma   90.00
#
_symmetry.space_group_name_H-M   'P 1'
#
loop_
_entity.id
_entity.type
_entity.pdbx_description
1 polymer ?
#
loop_
_entity_poly.entity_id
_entity_poly.type
_entity_poly.pdbx_seq_one_letter_code
_entity_poly.pdbx_strand_id
1 'polypeptide(L)'
;MMERRHLVNRRPCPELPPVAEVLTASVTAVFGRNYNHDFYHASLRYAQSLWLEGKAAQALLQLNKAFMADLRGGEQILAAWPLPYAAKRWVMSHCPGSDFLGNPVRHYQHLATRVSGIRAGLRRWRAWGCFHLAEKVLDHHDYPRDERQIENEEISIPSAAEVFDHLERTGLPDEAGLLHEVLAKA
;
A
#
# COMPACT_ATOMS: atom_id res chain seq x y z
N MET A 1 28.56 6.05 -3.30
CA MET A 1 27.09 6.08 -3.28
C MET A 1 26.63 6.51 -4.66
N MET A 2 25.75 5.77 -5.32
CA MET A 2 25.19 6.20 -6.61
C MET A 2 24.22 7.37 -6.35
N GLU A 3 24.33 8.43 -7.15
CA GLU A 3 23.45 9.59 -7.05
C GLU A 3 22.00 9.16 -7.33
N ARG A 4 21.08 9.54 -6.44
CA ARG A 4 19.66 9.22 -6.60
C ARG A 4 19.05 10.22 -7.57
N ARG A 5 18.33 9.72 -8.58
CA ARG A 5 17.64 10.55 -9.58
C ARG A 5 16.33 9.90 -9.99
N HIS A 6 15.34 10.72 -10.34
CA HIS A 6 14.16 10.23 -11.05
C HIS A 6 14.55 9.80 -12.47
N LEU A 7 13.93 8.73 -12.95
CA LEU A 7 14.13 8.20 -14.30
C LEU A 7 13.36 9.08 -15.29
N VAL A 8 14.06 9.60 -16.31
CA VAL A 8 13.53 10.59 -17.27
C VAL A 8 12.23 10.15 -17.96
N ASN A 9 12.08 8.86 -18.25
CA ASN A 9 10.93 8.31 -18.99
C ASN A 9 9.89 7.62 -18.10
N ARG A 10 10.06 7.67 -16.77
CA ARG A 10 9.14 7.02 -15.83
C ARG A 10 7.91 7.90 -15.62
N ARG A 11 6.75 7.43 -16.06
CA ARG A 11 5.48 8.14 -15.85
C ARG A 11 5.14 8.16 -14.35
N PRO A 12 4.66 9.29 -13.82
CA PRO A 12 4.19 9.37 -12.43
C PRO A 12 2.95 8.49 -12.22
N CYS A 13 2.77 7.95 -11.01
CA CYS A 13 1.50 7.36 -10.62
C CYS A 13 0.46 8.48 -10.48
N PRO A 14 -0.68 8.42 -11.21
CA PRO A 14 -1.70 9.47 -11.15
C PRO A 14 -2.48 9.46 -9.82
N GLU A 15 -2.42 8.36 -9.08
CA GLU A 15 -3.09 8.15 -7.80
C GLU A 15 -2.27 8.70 -6.61
N LEU A 16 -1.15 9.37 -6.88
CA LEU A 16 -0.25 9.92 -5.88
C LEU A 16 0.05 11.39 -6.13
N PRO A 17 0.35 12.16 -5.06
CA PRO A 17 0.74 13.56 -5.21
C PRO A 17 1.99 13.71 -6.07
N PRO A 18 2.03 14.68 -7.01
CA PRO A 18 3.19 14.91 -7.85
C PRO A 18 4.40 15.34 -7.01
N VAL A 19 5.59 14.94 -7.45
CA VAL A 19 6.86 15.33 -6.84
C VAL A 19 7.86 15.68 -7.95
N ALA A 20 8.55 16.81 -7.81
CA ALA A 20 9.57 17.25 -8.74
C ALA A 20 10.98 16.85 -8.31
N GLU A 21 11.19 16.67 -7.00
CA GLU A 21 12.49 16.40 -6.39
C GLU A 21 12.59 14.97 -5.87
N VAL A 22 13.82 14.46 -5.78
CA VAL A 22 14.09 13.17 -5.15
C VAL A 22 13.93 13.31 -3.64
N LEU A 23 12.96 12.59 -3.08
CA LEU A 23 12.73 12.55 -1.65
C LEU A 23 13.51 11.39 -1.01
N THR A 24 13.88 11.57 0.25
CA THR A 24 14.52 10.51 1.05
C THR A 24 13.67 10.15 2.25
N ALA A 25 14.06 9.10 2.98
CA ALA A 25 13.34 8.68 4.18
C ALA A 25 13.20 9.81 5.22
N SER A 26 14.05 10.83 5.18
CA SER A 26 13.98 12.02 6.05
C SER A 26 12.58 12.64 6.07
N VAL A 27 11.88 12.71 4.92
CA VAL A 27 10.57 13.35 4.81
C VAL A 27 9.49 12.70 5.66
N THR A 28 9.64 11.41 5.99
CA THR A 28 8.73 10.72 6.92
C THR A 28 9.35 10.50 8.30
N ALA A 29 10.68 10.59 8.43
CA ALA A 29 11.38 10.40 9.69
C ALA A 29 11.10 11.53 10.70
N VAL A 30 10.89 12.76 10.22
CA VAL A 30 10.61 13.94 11.08
C VAL A 30 9.41 13.75 11.99
N PHE A 31 8.46 12.89 11.58
CA PHE A 31 7.24 12.62 12.33
C PHE A 31 7.43 11.65 13.50
N GLY A 32 8.51 10.86 13.52
CA GLY A 32 8.71 9.82 14.54
C GLY A 32 7.52 8.86 14.63
N ARG A 33 6.77 8.96 15.74
CA ARG A 33 5.54 8.19 15.98
C ARG A 33 4.25 9.01 15.85
N ASN A 34 4.35 10.27 15.43
CA ASN A 34 3.21 11.12 15.13
C ASN A 34 2.69 10.82 13.73
N TYR A 35 1.78 9.87 13.62
CA TYR A 35 1.21 9.46 12.34
C TYR A 35 -0.01 10.31 11.98
N ASN A 36 0.10 11.63 11.89
CA ASN A 36 -1.01 12.51 11.52
C ASN A 36 -1.26 12.54 9.99
N HIS A 37 -2.12 13.44 9.52
CA HIS A 37 -2.41 13.60 8.09
C HIS A 37 -1.21 14.15 7.29
N ASP A 38 -0.32 14.92 7.90
CA ASP A 38 0.92 15.37 7.23
C ASP A 38 1.86 14.19 6.98
N PHE A 39 1.98 13.28 7.95
CA PHE A 39 2.72 12.02 7.77
C PHE A 39 2.13 11.17 6.65
N TYR A 40 0.79 11.12 6.55
CA TYR A 40 0.11 10.46 5.44
C TYR A 40 0.52 11.07 4.09
N HIS A 41 0.42 12.40 3.96
CA HIS A 41 0.81 13.11 2.74
C HIS A 41 2.28 12.87 2.36
N ALA A 42 3.18 13.03 3.34
CA ALA A 42 4.61 12.82 3.16
C ALA A 42 4.91 11.37 2.73
N SER A 43 4.15 10.40 3.25
CA SER A 43 4.26 9.00 2.84
C SER A 43 3.85 8.79 1.39
N LEU A 44 2.75 9.40 0.93
CA LEU A 44 2.33 9.31 -0.48
C LEU A 44 3.34 9.97 -1.43
N ARG A 45 3.80 11.18 -1.09
CA ARG A 45 4.85 11.89 -1.85
C ARG A 45 6.13 11.08 -1.93
N TYR A 46 6.53 10.46 -0.81
CA TYR A 46 7.75 9.65 -0.81
C TYR A 46 7.59 8.37 -1.63
N ALA A 47 6.42 7.72 -1.59
CA ALA A 47 6.12 6.58 -2.46
C ALA A 47 6.21 6.96 -3.95
N GLN A 48 5.70 8.15 -4.32
CA GLN A 48 5.82 8.68 -5.68
C GLN A 48 7.29 8.86 -6.08
N SER A 49 8.13 9.46 -5.23
CA SER A 49 9.56 9.60 -5.52
C SER A 49 10.24 8.25 -5.71
N LEU A 50 9.97 7.27 -4.83
CA LEU A 50 10.53 5.92 -4.95
C LEU A 50 10.11 5.26 -6.26
N TRP A 51 8.84 5.40 -6.65
CA TRP A 51 8.35 4.92 -7.94
C TRP A 51 9.11 5.54 -9.11
N LEU A 52 9.29 6.86 -9.11
CA LEU A 52 10.01 7.60 -10.15
C LEU A 52 11.50 7.23 -10.22
N GLU A 53 12.08 6.72 -9.14
CA GLU A 53 13.46 6.22 -9.08
C GLU A 53 13.63 4.76 -9.55
N GLY A 54 12.55 4.09 -10.01
CA GLY A 54 12.62 2.66 -10.36
C GLY A 54 12.48 1.70 -9.18
N LYS A 55 12.03 2.18 -8.02
CA LYS A 55 11.98 1.40 -6.77
C LYS A 55 10.55 0.99 -6.42
N ALA A 56 9.92 0.23 -7.31
CA ALA A 56 8.52 -0.18 -7.20
C ALA A 56 8.20 -0.92 -5.88
N ALA A 57 9.01 -1.92 -5.50
CA ALA A 57 8.83 -2.61 -4.22
C ALA A 57 8.87 -1.64 -3.02
N GLN A 58 9.82 -0.71 -3.00
CA GLN A 58 9.95 0.27 -1.90
C GLN A 58 8.79 1.27 -1.90
N ALA A 59 8.27 1.65 -3.07
CA ALA A 59 7.06 2.46 -3.16
C ALA A 59 5.86 1.75 -2.52
N LEU A 60 5.65 0.45 -2.79
CA LEU A 60 4.59 -0.33 -2.15
C LEU A 60 4.73 -0.41 -0.62
N LEU A 61 5.96 -0.60 -0.13
CA LEU A 61 6.27 -0.56 1.31
C LEU A 61 5.94 0.80 1.93
N GLN A 62 6.26 1.89 1.23
CA GLN A 62 5.96 3.24 1.69
C GLN A 62 4.44 3.52 1.69
N LEU A 63 3.68 2.99 0.72
CA LEU A 63 2.22 3.05 0.73
C LEU A 63 1.61 2.24 1.87
N ASN A 64 2.27 1.16 2.32
CA ASN A 64 1.86 0.45 3.55
C ASN A 64 2.08 1.31 4.79
N LYS A 65 3.21 2.02 4.83
CA LYS A 65 3.52 2.94 5.92
C LYS A 65 2.48 4.07 6.01
N ALA A 66 1.92 4.53 4.89
CA ALA A 66 0.83 5.52 4.89
C ALA A 66 -0.40 5.04 5.69
N PHE A 67 -0.72 3.74 5.71
CA PHE A 67 -1.81 3.19 6.54
C PHE A 67 -1.56 3.27 8.05
N MET A 68 -0.37 3.67 8.49
CA MET A 68 -0.10 3.99 9.90
C MET A 68 -0.70 5.34 10.32
N ALA A 69 -1.18 6.17 9.38
CA ALA A 69 -1.77 7.47 9.68
C ALA A 69 -3.09 7.35 10.47
N ASP A 70 -3.20 8.12 11.55
CA ASP A 70 -4.35 8.25 12.43
C ASP A 70 -5.36 9.25 11.88
N LEU A 71 -5.95 8.85 10.75
CA LEU A 71 -6.98 9.58 10.04
C LEU A 71 -8.36 9.26 10.63
N ARG A 72 -9.28 10.21 10.50
CA ARG A 72 -10.67 10.12 10.97
C ARG A 72 -11.68 10.15 9.83
N GLY A 73 -11.25 10.43 8.60
CA GLY A 73 -12.08 10.45 7.39
C GLY A 73 -12.57 11.85 7.02
N GLY A 74 -12.48 12.82 7.93
CA GLY A 74 -12.86 14.21 7.68
C GLY A 74 -11.71 15.10 7.21
N GLU A 75 -10.49 14.58 7.12
CA GLU A 75 -9.34 15.36 6.68
C GLU A 75 -9.44 15.71 5.20
N GLN A 76 -9.30 16.99 4.86
CA GLN A 76 -9.40 17.49 3.48
C GLN A 76 -8.44 16.79 2.51
N ILE A 77 -7.30 16.31 3.01
CA ILE A 77 -6.34 15.56 2.19
C ILE A 77 -6.94 14.31 1.57
N LEU A 78 -7.90 13.65 2.24
CA LEU A 78 -8.51 12.41 1.73
C LEU A 78 -9.43 12.66 0.53
N ALA A 79 -9.93 13.89 0.36
CA ALA A 79 -10.70 14.27 -0.83
C ALA A 79 -9.80 14.38 -2.08
N ALA A 80 -8.55 14.82 -1.91
CA ALA A 80 -7.58 14.92 -3.00
C ALA A 80 -6.83 13.59 -3.21
N TRP A 81 -6.50 12.91 -2.11
CA TRP A 81 -5.69 11.69 -2.09
C TRP A 81 -6.34 10.66 -1.15
N PRO A 82 -7.25 9.82 -1.69
CA PRO A 82 -7.89 8.74 -0.94
C PRO A 82 -6.87 7.70 -0.45
N LEU A 83 -7.30 6.82 0.46
CA LEU A 83 -6.46 5.71 0.94
C LEU A 83 -5.81 4.95 -0.24
N PRO A 84 -4.53 4.55 -0.11
CA PRO A 84 -3.66 4.26 -1.25
C PRO A 84 -3.93 2.91 -1.97
N TYR A 85 -5.15 2.41 -1.96
CA TYR A 85 -5.53 1.19 -2.68
C TYR A 85 -5.37 1.36 -4.19
N ALA A 86 -5.87 2.46 -4.76
CA ALA A 86 -5.73 2.73 -6.19
C ALA A 86 -4.25 2.88 -6.60
N ALA A 87 -3.45 3.59 -5.80
CA ALA A 87 -2.02 3.73 -6.03
C ALA A 87 -1.28 2.38 -5.99
N LYS A 88 -1.63 1.50 -5.04
CA LYS A 88 -1.07 0.15 -4.97
C LYS A 88 -1.40 -0.68 -6.20
N ARG A 89 -2.68 -0.70 -6.63
CA ARG A 89 -3.11 -1.35 -7.88
C ARG A 89 -2.27 -0.82 -9.04
N TRP A 90 -2.21 0.50 -9.19
CA TRP A 90 -1.51 1.13 -10.31
C TRP A 90 -0.03 0.76 -10.35
N VAL A 91 0.67 0.81 -9.21
CA VAL A 91 2.10 0.43 -9.13
C VAL A 91 2.31 -1.04 -9.51
N MET A 92 1.44 -1.95 -9.05
CA MET A 92 1.53 -3.37 -9.39
C MET A 92 1.27 -3.61 -10.89
N SER A 93 0.24 -2.97 -11.46
CA SER A 93 -0.13 -3.14 -12.88
C SER A 93 0.85 -2.50 -13.86
N HIS A 94 1.61 -1.49 -13.43
CA HIS A 94 2.49 -0.71 -14.32
C HIS A 94 3.97 -0.90 -14.05
N CYS A 95 4.35 -1.76 -13.10
CA CYS A 95 5.75 -2.05 -12.80
C CYS A 95 6.44 -2.61 -14.05
N PRO A 96 7.48 -1.94 -14.60
CA PRO A 96 8.22 -2.51 -15.72
C PRO A 96 8.93 -3.79 -15.31
N GLY A 97 9.03 -4.76 -16.23
CA GLY A 97 9.68 -6.04 -15.95
C GLY A 97 11.18 -5.94 -15.59
N SER A 98 11.83 -4.81 -15.87
CA SER A 98 13.20 -4.52 -15.43
C SER A 98 13.32 -4.19 -13.94
N ASP A 99 12.20 -3.82 -13.31
CA ASP A 99 12.19 -3.31 -11.95
C ASP A 99 11.81 -4.40 -10.96
N PHE A 100 12.42 -4.35 -9.78
CA PHE A 100 12.08 -5.29 -8.73
C PHE A 100 10.78 -4.87 -8.03
N LEU A 101 9.73 -5.68 -8.22
CA LEU A 101 8.45 -5.56 -7.51
C LEU A 101 8.41 -6.37 -6.19
N GLY A 102 9.25 -7.41 -6.08
CA GLY A 102 9.15 -8.42 -5.03
C GLY A 102 7.97 -9.35 -5.26
N ASN A 103 7.43 -9.97 -4.20
CA ASN A 103 6.17 -10.71 -4.26
C ASN A 103 5.13 -10.02 -3.37
N PRO A 104 4.28 -9.12 -3.93
CA PRO A 104 3.27 -8.41 -3.17
C PRO A 104 2.25 -9.32 -2.48
N VAL A 105 1.84 -10.43 -3.10
CA VAL A 105 0.90 -11.40 -2.51
C VAL A 105 1.46 -11.92 -1.18
N ARG A 106 2.68 -12.48 -1.20
CA ARG A 106 3.35 -12.93 0.04
C ARG A 106 3.58 -11.81 1.03
N HIS A 107 4.03 -10.65 0.55
CA HIS A 107 4.26 -9.50 1.42
C HIS A 107 3.01 -9.14 2.23
N TYR A 108 1.84 -9.06 1.59
CA TYR A 108 0.59 -8.73 2.27
C TYR A 108 0.06 -9.85 3.15
N GLN A 109 0.23 -11.12 2.74
CA GLN A 109 -0.08 -12.28 3.59
C GLN A 109 0.69 -12.22 4.90
N HIS A 110 2.02 -12.09 4.83
CA HIS A 110 2.89 -11.97 5.99
C HIS A 110 2.58 -10.73 6.82
N LEU A 111 2.32 -9.59 6.16
CA LEU A 111 1.97 -8.36 6.87
C LEU A 111 0.67 -8.56 7.68
N ALA A 112 -0.37 -9.14 7.09
CA ALA A 112 -1.64 -9.33 7.74
C ALA A 112 -1.52 -10.23 8.98
N THR A 113 -0.71 -11.28 8.95
CA THR A 113 -0.53 -12.18 10.09
C THR A 113 0.40 -11.62 11.17
N ARG A 114 1.36 -10.75 10.82
CA ARG A 114 2.39 -10.23 11.73
C ARG A 114 2.14 -8.82 12.26
N VAL A 115 1.16 -8.07 11.73
CA VAL A 115 0.88 -6.70 12.19
C VAL A 115 0.61 -6.66 13.70
N SER A 116 1.34 -5.78 14.39
CA SER A 116 1.26 -5.53 15.83
C SER A 116 1.36 -4.03 16.14
N GLY A 117 0.97 -3.63 17.37
CA GLY A 117 1.02 -2.23 17.82
C GLY A 117 -0.24 -1.42 17.51
N ILE A 118 -0.08 -0.10 17.34
CA ILE A 118 -1.21 0.85 17.23
C ILE A 118 -2.15 0.44 16.08
N ARG A 119 -3.44 0.31 16.39
CA ARG A 119 -4.50 -0.03 15.42
C ARG A 119 -4.17 -1.29 14.60
N ALA A 120 -3.53 -2.27 15.23
CA ALA A 120 -3.15 -3.53 14.59
C ALA A 120 -4.35 -4.25 13.94
N GLY A 121 -5.53 -4.23 14.57
CA GLY A 121 -6.75 -4.79 14.01
C GLY A 121 -7.09 -4.19 12.64
N LEU A 122 -7.27 -2.87 12.57
CA LEU A 122 -7.55 -2.18 11.29
C LEU A 122 -6.44 -2.40 10.27
N ARG A 123 -5.17 -2.29 10.67
CA ARG A 123 -4.03 -2.48 9.75
C ARG A 123 -3.93 -3.91 9.21
N ARG A 124 -4.32 -4.93 9.99
CA ARG A 124 -4.43 -6.32 9.55
C ARG A 124 -5.48 -6.46 8.45
N TRP A 125 -6.66 -5.87 8.64
CA TRP A 125 -7.72 -5.91 7.63
C TRP A 125 -7.37 -5.14 6.35
N ARG A 126 -6.70 -3.99 6.49
CA ARG A 126 -6.12 -3.28 5.34
C ARG A 126 -5.08 -4.11 4.60
N ALA A 127 -4.24 -4.86 5.32
CA ALA A 127 -3.26 -5.76 4.71
C ALA A 127 -3.93 -6.92 3.96
N TRP A 128 -4.97 -7.54 4.53
CA TRP A 128 -5.78 -8.54 3.80
C TRP A 128 -6.48 -7.96 2.57
N GLY A 129 -6.99 -6.72 2.65
CA GLY A 129 -7.53 -6.03 1.47
C GLY A 129 -6.49 -5.82 0.37
N CYS A 130 -5.26 -5.47 0.75
CA CYS A 130 -4.15 -5.36 -0.20
C CYS A 130 -3.66 -6.72 -0.73
N PHE A 131 -3.78 -7.79 0.06
CA PHE A 131 -3.51 -9.16 -0.37
C PHE A 131 -4.45 -9.55 -1.53
N HIS A 132 -5.76 -9.41 -1.34
CA HIS A 132 -6.75 -9.67 -2.39
C HIS A 132 -6.52 -8.80 -3.63
N LEU A 133 -6.13 -7.53 -3.42
CA LEU A 133 -5.79 -6.65 -4.53
C LEU A 133 -4.56 -7.13 -5.30
N ALA A 134 -3.53 -7.60 -4.60
CA ALA A 134 -2.33 -8.15 -5.24
C ALA A 134 -2.65 -9.43 -6.01
N GLU A 135 -3.42 -10.35 -5.42
CA GLU A 135 -3.84 -11.60 -6.09
C GLU A 135 -4.66 -11.36 -7.35
N LYS A 136 -5.48 -10.30 -7.35
CA LYS A 136 -6.31 -9.97 -8.50
C LYS A 136 -5.50 -9.35 -9.65
N VAL A 137 -4.49 -8.54 -9.33
CA VAL A 137 -3.68 -7.81 -10.32
C VAL A 137 -2.55 -8.65 -10.91
N LEU A 138 -1.96 -9.55 -10.12
CA LEU A 138 -0.71 -10.23 -10.45
C LEU A 138 -0.96 -11.70 -10.78
N ASP A 139 -0.17 -12.24 -11.72
CA ASP A 139 -0.27 -13.66 -12.06
C ASP A 139 0.17 -14.55 -10.89
N HIS A 140 -0.73 -15.42 -10.44
CA HIS A 140 -0.49 -16.37 -9.34
C HIS A 140 0.71 -17.30 -9.55
N HIS A 141 1.11 -17.58 -10.79
CA HIS A 141 2.27 -18.42 -11.10
C HIS A 141 3.57 -17.72 -10.71
N ASP A 142 3.68 -16.42 -11.03
CA ASP A 142 4.87 -15.62 -10.77
C ASP A 142 4.86 -15.02 -9.36
N TYR A 143 3.66 -14.79 -8.81
CA TYR A 143 3.43 -14.18 -7.50
C TYR A 143 2.59 -15.09 -6.59
N PRO A 144 3.03 -16.34 -6.34
CA PRO A 144 2.24 -17.29 -5.55
C PRO A 144 2.17 -16.86 -4.10
N ARG A 145 1.14 -17.35 -3.40
CA ARG A 145 1.03 -17.32 -1.93
C ARG A 145 2.23 -17.99 -1.26
N ASP A 146 2.35 -17.81 0.05
CA ASP A 146 3.27 -18.59 0.87
C ASP A 146 2.53 -19.78 1.49
N GLU A 147 2.41 -20.87 0.72
CA GLU A 147 1.73 -22.10 1.14
C GLU A 147 2.37 -22.72 2.39
N ARG A 148 3.69 -22.63 2.53
CA ARG A 148 4.39 -23.12 3.73
C ARG A 148 3.97 -22.36 4.97
N GLN A 149 3.75 -21.05 4.87
CA GLN A 149 3.24 -20.28 5.99
C GLN A 149 1.81 -20.68 6.33
N ILE A 150 0.96 -20.85 5.31
CA ILE A 150 -0.45 -21.25 5.49
C ILE A 150 -0.54 -22.58 6.23
N GLU A 151 0.22 -23.58 5.79
CA GLU A 151 0.25 -24.92 6.39
C GLU A 151 0.82 -24.90 7.81
N ASN A 152 2.00 -24.27 8.02
CA ASN A 152 2.70 -24.34 9.31
C ASN A 152 2.03 -23.49 10.41
N GLU A 153 1.33 -22.42 10.04
CA GLU A 153 0.71 -21.50 10.99
C GLU A 153 -0.82 -21.58 10.97
N GLU A 154 -1.38 -22.55 10.24
CA GLU A 154 -2.82 -22.80 10.12
C GLU A 154 -3.60 -21.52 9.75
N ILE A 155 -3.05 -20.75 8.80
CA ILE A 155 -3.62 -19.44 8.45
C ILE A 155 -4.90 -19.65 7.64
N SER A 156 -6.02 -19.21 8.22
CA SER A 156 -7.24 -18.97 7.46
C SER A 156 -7.16 -17.61 6.76
N ILE A 157 -7.07 -17.62 5.43
CA ILE A 157 -7.13 -16.40 4.62
C ILE A 157 -8.60 -15.95 4.56
N PRO A 158 -8.95 -14.75 5.06
CA PRO A 158 -10.32 -14.27 4.98
C PRO A 158 -10.70 -13.98 3.53
N SER A 159 -11.95 -14.20 3.18
CA SER A 159 -12.53 -13.79 1.90
C SER A 159 -12.54 -12.27 1.75
N ALA A 160 -12.66 -11.78 0.50
CA ALA A 160 -12.80 -10.35 0.25
C ALA A 160 -14.05 -9.77 0.93
N ALA A 161 -15.15 -10.53 0.99
CA ALA A 161 -16.38 -10.12 1.68
C ALA A 161 -16.15 -9.89 3.18
N GLU A 162 -15.47 -10.83 3.86
CA GLU A 162 -15.12 -10.66 5.28
C GLU A 162 -14.23 -9.44 5.50
N VAL A 163 -13.30 -9.15 4.58
CA VAL A 163 -12.48 -7.94 4.64
C VAL A 163 -13.35 -6.68 4.53
N PHE A 164 -14.31 -6.63 3.60
CA PHE A 164 -15.23 -5.50 3.47
C PHE A 164 -16.05 -5.30 4.74
N ASP A 165 -16.69 -6.33 5.26
CA ASP A 165 -17.49 -6.28 6.49
C ASP A 165 -16.69 -5.77 7.70
N HIS A 166 -15.39 -6.12 7.77
CA HIS A 166 -14.51 -5.63 8.81
C HIS A 166 -14.09 -4.16 8.60
N LEU A 167 -13.83 -3.76 7.36
CA LEU A 167 -13.50 -2.36 7.04
C LEU A 167 -14.71 -1.44 7.20
N GLU A 168 -15.94 -1.88 6.90
CA GLU A 168 -17.15 -1.10 7.17
C GLU A 168 -17.33 -0.79 8.66
N ARG A 169 -17.01 -1.77 9.53
CA ARG A 169 -17.16 -1.62 10.98
C ARG A 169 -16.02 -0.86 11.65
N THR A 170 -14.81 -0.91 11.10
CA THR A 170 -13.59 -0.47 11.82
C THR A 170 -12.71 0.51 11.05
N GLY A 171 -12.94 0.65 9.74
CA GLY A 171 -12.21 1.55 8.85
C GLY A 171 -12.72 2.99 8.91
N LEU A 172 -12.20 3.81 7.99
CA LEU A 172 -12.75 5.14 7.74
C LEU A 172 -14.14 5.05 7.09
N PRO A 173 -14.96 6.11 7.18
CA PRO A 173 -16.18 6.21 6.38
C PRO A 173 -15.92 5.85 4.92
N ASP A 174 -16.71 4.92 4.38
CA ASP A 174 -16.64 4.43 3.00
C ASP A 174 -15.30 3.77 2.57
N GLU A 175 -14.44 3.38 3.53
CA GLU A 175 -13.18 2.70 3.20
C GLU A 175 -13.39 1.36 2.48
N ALA A 176 -14.41 0.60 2.89
CA ALA A 176 -14.77 -0.66 2.24
C ALA A 176 -15.25 -0.45 0.80
N GLY A 177 -16.08 0.56 0.56
CA GLY A 177 -16.54 0.96 -0.78
C GLY A 177 -15.38 1.35 -1.68
N LEU A 178 -14.44 2.15 -1.17
CA LEU A 178 -13.21 2.53 -1.87
C LEU A 178 -12.39 1.29 -2.28
N LEU A 179 -12.15 0.35 -1.37
CA LEU A 179 -11.40 -0.87 -1.69
C LEU A 179 -12.15 -1.74 -2.70
N HIS A 180 -13.46 -1.90 -2.53
CA HIS A 180 -14.31 -2.66 -3.45
C HIS A 180 -14.25 -2.10 -4.87
N GLU A 181 -14.35 -0.78 -5.03
CA GLU A 181 -14.24 -0.13 -6.34
C GLU A 181 -12.87 -0.37 -6.98
N VAL A 182 -11.79 -0.29 -6.19
CA VAL A 182 -10.43 -0.53 -6.68
C VAL A 182 -10.25 -1.98 -7.13
N LEU A 183 -10.77 -2.94 -6.35
CA LEU A 183 -10.78 -4.37 -6.68
C LEU A 183 -11.63 -4.65 -7.91
N ALA A 184 -12.78 -4.02 -8.09
CA ALA A 184 -13.63 -4.23 -9.26
C ALA A 184 -12.95 -3.81 -10.58
N LYS A 185 -12.02 -2.85 -10.51
CA LYS A 185 -11.22 -2.34 -11.63
C LYS A 185 -9.86 -3.03 -11.81
N ALA A 186 -9.51 -3.97 -10.93
CA ALA A 186 -8.25 -4.72 -10.97
C ALA A 186 -8.31 -5.91 -11.92
#